data_AF-A0A8J5CJM8-F1
#
_entry.id   AF-A0A8J5CJM8-F1
#
_cell.length_a   1.000
_cell.length_b   1.000
_cell.length_c   1.000
_cell.angle_alpha   90.00
_cell.angle_beta   90.00
_cell.angle_gamma   90.00
#
_symmetry.space_group_name_H-M   'P 1'
#
loop_
_entity.id
_entity.type
_entity.pdbx_description
1 polymer ?
#
loop_
_entity_poly.entity_id
_entity_poly.type
_entity_poly.pdbx_seq_one_letter_code
_entity_poly.pdbx_strand_id
1 'polypeptide(L)'
;MDRDESALTTDDERRQLSQLIISFIRQVNYGRDFEQQLDFYVNARAAFSNLDSVLAALIQCVCQLAVATWQAVRGQHSGKTAAFVRACAAYCFITVPSLTAAATRLRLYLLSGNVALMNNCLGQGECVS
;
A
#
# COMPACT_ATOMS: atom_id res chain seq x y z
N MET A 1 -35.05 -17.82 14.15
CA MET A 1 -34.20 -17.98 12.95
C MET A 1 -33.61 -16.61 12.56
N ASP A 2 -33.37 -15.69 13.50
CA ASP A 2 -33.39 -14.24 13.17
C ASP A 2 -32.10 -13.48 13.56
N ARG A 3 -31.07 -14.16 14.07
CA ARG A 3 -29.79 -13.47 14.41
C ARG A 3 -28.81 -13.41 13.25
N ASP A 4 -28.84 -14.39 12.34
CA ASP A 4 -27.88 -14.47 11.23
C ASP A 4 -28.17 -13.45 10.12
N GLU A 5 -29.44 -13.11 9.86
CA GLU A 5 -29.82 -12.22 8.75
C GLU A 5 -29.40 -10.76 8.98
N SER A 6 -29.44 -10.28 10.23
CA SER A 6 -28.91 -8.95 10.58
C SER A 6 -27.38 -8.86 10.52
N ALA A 7 -26.68 -9.95 10.87
CA ALA A 7 -25.22 -10.00 10.86
C ALA A 7 -24.68 -10.06 9.42
N LEU A 8 -25.31 -10.87 8.55
CA LEU A 8 -24.97 -10.97 7.13
C LEU A 8 -25.19 -9.65 6.39
N THR A 9 -26.28 -8.95 6.69
CA THR A 9 -26.57 -7.62 6.10
C THR A 9 -25.49 -6.61 6.49
N THR A 10 -25.04 -6.63 7.76
CA THR A 10 -23.99 -5.73 8.26
C THR A 10 -22.63 -6.00 7.61
N ASP A 11 -22.29 -7.27 7.39
CA ASP A 11 -21.03 -7.64 6.71
C ASP A 11 -21.03 -7.25 5.23
N ASP A 12 -22.17 -7.39 4.54
CA ASP A 12 -22.31 -6.94 3.15
C ASP A 12 -22.25 -5.42 3.03
N GLU A 13 -22.89 -4.67 3.94
CA GLU A 13 -22.78 -3.20 4.00
C GLU A 13 -21.34 -2.75 4.22
N ARG A 14 -20.64 -3.38 5.17
CA ARG A 14 -19.21 -3.13 5.42
C ARG A 14 -18.36 -3.43 4.19
N ARG A 15 -18.68 -4.50 3.45
CA ARG A 15 -18.00 -4.85 2.20
C ARG A 15 -18.25 -3.80 1.11
N GLN A 16 -19.49 -3.36 0.93
CA GLN A 16 -19.84 -2.32 -0.05
C GLN A 16 -19.15 -1.00 0.27
N LEU A 17 -19.18 -0.56 1.54
CA LEU A 17 -18.49 0.65 1.98
C LEU A 17 -16.99 0.55 1.72
N SER A 18 -16.38 -0.60 2.02
CA SER A 18 -14.97 -0.83 1.72
C SER A 18 -14.66 -0.70 0.23
N GLN A 19 -15.52 -1.21 -0.66
CA GLN A 19 -15.33 -1.07 -2.11
C GLN A 19 -15.44 0.38 -2.57
N LEU A 20 -16.36 1.16 -2.01
CA LEU A 20 -16.48 2.58 -2.31
C LEU A 20 -15.22 3.34 -1.88
N ILE A 21 -14.72 3.08 -0.67
CA ILE A 21 -13.48 3.67 -0.15
C ILE A 21 -12.28 3.30 -1.05
N ILE A 22 -12.15 2.03 -1.43
CA ILE A 22 -11.09 1.56 -2.33
C ILE A 22 -11.17 2.29 -3.68
N SER A 23 -12.38 2.46 -4.21
CA SER A 23 -12.60 3.14 -5.48
C SER A 23 -12.22 4.62 -5.40
N PHE A 24 -12.58 5.29 -4.29
CA PHE A 24 -12.15 6.66 -4.01
C PHE A 24 -10.62 6.77 -3.91
N ILE A 25 -9.97 5.92 -3.12
CA ILE A 25 -8.50 5.91 -2.94
C ILE A 25 -7.79 5.78 -4.29
N ARG A 26 -8.29 4.92 -5.18
CA ARG A 26 -7.72 4.71 -6.52
C ARG A 26 -7.92 5.89 -7.47
N GLN A 27 -8.93 6.72 -7.22
CA GLN A 27 -9.21 7.90 -8.04
C GLN A 27 -8.38 9.12 -7.63
N VAL A 28 -7.91 9.16 -6.38
CA VAL A 28 -7.03 10.24 -5.89
C VAL A 28 -5.67 10.14 -6.56
N ASN A 29 -5.32 11.19 -7.32
CA ASN A 29 -4.08 11.25 -8.10
C ASN A 29 -3.45 12.64 -7.99
N TYR A 30 -2.30 12.72 -7.31
CA TYR A 30 -1.48 13.93 -7.16
C TYR A 30 -0.44 14.10 -8.30
N GLY A 31 -0.54 13.29 -9.35
CA GLY A 31 0.33 13.39 -10.53
C GLY A 31 1.77 12.99 -10.22
N ARG A 32 2.71 13.95 -10.37
CA ARG A 32 4.14 13.72 -10.10
C ARG A 32 4.55 14.00 -8.66
N ASP A 33 3.61 14.46 -7.83
CA ASP A 33 3.87 14.66 -6.41
C ASP A 33 3.72 13.33 -5.65
N PHE A 34 4.76 12.51 -5.74
CA PHE A 34 4.78 11.18 -5.13
C PHE A 34 4.80 11.24 -3.60
N GLU A 35 5.40 12.29 -3.01
CA GLU A 35 5.41 12.49 -1.56
C GLU A 35 4.00 12.78 -1.04
N GLN A 36 3.29 13.72 -1.68
CA GLN A 36 1.91 14.03 -1.32
C GLN A 36 0.98 12.83 -1.50
N GLN A 37 1.20 12.01 -2.54
CA GLN A 37 0.45 10.77 -2.75
C GLN A 37 0.72 9.74 -1.64
N LEU A 38 1.97 9.59 -1.19
CA LEU A 38 2.31 8.69 -0.09
C LEU A 38 1.69 9.17 1.23
N ASP A 39 1.74 10.47 1.52
CA ASP A 39 1.11 11.07 2.70
C ASP A 39 -0.41 10.84 2.72
N PHE A 40 -1.07 10.94 1.57
CA PHE A 40 -2.47 10.57 1.44
C PHE A 40 -2.72 9.11 1.84
N TYR A 41 -1.87 8.17 1.42
CA TYR A 41 -2.00 6.76 1.80
C TYR A 41 -1.74 6.52 3.30
N VAL A 42 -0.78 7.24 3.90
CA VAL A 42 -0.54 7.22 5.36
C VAL A 42 -1.79 7.64 6.13
N ASN A 43 -2.40 8.75 5.72
CA ASN A 43 -3.63 9.24 6.33
C ASN A 43 -4.81 8.28 6.13
N ALA A 44 -4.96 7.73 4.92
CA ALA A 44 -6.00 6.75 4.62
C ALA A 44 -5.84 5.47 5.46
N ARG A 45 -4.62 4.98 5.65
CA ARG A 45 -4.36 3.82 6.53
C ARG A 45 -4.78 4.09 7.97
N ALA A 46 -4.49 5.28 8.49
CA ALA A 46 -4.90 5.66 9.84
C ALA A 46 -6.43 5.71 9.96
N ALA A 47 -7.10 6.33 8.98
CA ALA A 47 -8.56 6.46 8.95
C ALA A 47 -9.31 5.12 8.79
N PHE A 48 -8.73 4.16 8.06
CA PHE A 48 -9.37 2.89 7.70
C PHE A 48 -8.64 1.65 8.24
N SER A 49 -8.03 1.79 9.42
CA SER A 49 -7.17 0.77 10.04
C SER A 49 -7.87 -0.56 10.38
N ASN A 50 -9.20 -0.59 10.43
CA ASN A 50 -10.02 -1.76 10.71
C ASN A 50 -10.61 -2.43 9.45
N LEU A 51 -10.24 -1.97 8.25
CA LEU A 51 -10.74 -2.47 6.97
C LEU A 51 -9.62 -3.18 6.18
N ASP A 52 -9.47 -4.50 6.40
CA ASP A 52 -8.44 -5.32 5.73
C ASP A 52 -8.40 -5.16 4.21
N SER A 53 -9.56 -5.08 3.57
CA SER A 53 -9.67 -4.88 2.12
C SER A 53 -9.11 -3.53 1.67
N VAL A 54 -9.33 -2.47 2.47
CA VAL A 54 -8.78 -1.13 2.23
C VAL A 54 -7.28 -1.13 2.48
N LEU A 55 -6.81 -1.72 3.58
CA LEU A 55 -5.37 -1.86 3.87
C LEU A 55 -4.63 -2.63 2.77
N ALA A 56 -5.21 -3.72 2.28
CA ALA A 56 -4.65 -4.48 1.16
C ALA A 56 -4.58 -3.64 -0.12
N ALA A 57 -5.62 -2.87 -0.43
CA ALA A 57 -5.62 -1.97 -1.57
C ALA A 57 -4.57 -0.85 -1.42
N LEU A 58 -4.42 -0.27 -0.23
CA LEU A 58 -3.40 0.74 0.06
C LEU A 58 -1.99 0.21 -0.17
N ILE A 59 -1.68 -1.02 0.29
CA ILE A 59 -0.39 -1.66 0.04
C ILE A 59 -0.14 -1.82 -1.48
N GLN A 60 -1.16 -2.24 -2.24
CA GLN A 60 -1.06 -2.33 -3.70
C GLN A 60 -0.83 -0.97 -4.36
N CYS A 61 -1.53 0.07 -3.91
CA CYS A 61 -1.36 1.44 -4.39
C CYS A 61 0.04 2.00 -4.10
N VAL A 62 0.59 1.74 -2.90
CA VAL A 62 1.97 2.13 -2.56
C VAL A 62 3.01 1.35 -3.37
N CYS A 63 2.77 0.06 -3.61
CA CYS A 63 3.62 -0.72 -4.52
C CYS A 63 3.61 -0.13 -5.94
N GLN A 64 2.44 0.27 -6.45
CA GLN A 64 2.34 0.93 -7.75
C GLN A 64 3.04 2.29 -7.75
N LEU A 65 2.96 3.07 -6.67
CA LEU A 65 3.65 4.34 -6.52
C LEU A 65 5.17 4.18 -6.60
N ALA A 66 5.72 3.15 -5.93
CA ALA A 66 7.13 2.80 -6.03
C ALA A 66 7.53 2.38 -7.46
N VAL A 67 6.70 1.61 -8.16
CA VAL A 67 6.93 1.26 -9.57
C VAL A 67 6.86 2.50 -10.47
N ALA A 68 5.90 3.40 -10.27
CA ALA A 68 5.78 4.64 -11.02
C ALA A 68 7.00 5.55 -10.79
N THR A 69 7.53 5.58 -9.56
CA THR A 69 8.77 6.28 -9.24
C THR A 69 9.94 5.70 -10.02
N TRP A 70 10.09 4.37 -10.03
CA TRP A 70 11.12 3.68 -10.83
C TRP A 70 11.04 4.05 -12.31
N GLN A 71 9.82 4.06 -12.89
CA GLN A 71 9.60 4.43 -14.29
C GLN A 71 9.94 5.89 -14.56
N ALA A 72 9.57 6.81 -13.66
CA ALA A 72 9.86 8.23 -13.77
C ALA A 72 11.36 8.52 -13.77
N VAL A 73 12.14 7.77 -12.98
CA VAL A 73 13.61 7.90 -12.91
C VAL A 73 14.35 6.95 -13.85
N ARG A 74 13.63 6.15 -14.66
CA ARG A 74 14.20 5.15 -15.58
C ARG A 74 15.19 4.20 -14.89
N GLY A 75 14.87 3.80 -13.66
CA GLY A 75 15.71 2.95 -12.82
C GLY A 75 16.95 3.63 -12.21
N GLN A 76 17.22 4.90 -12.51
CA GLN A 76 18.34 5.65 -11.95
C GLN A 76 17.88 6.47 -10.73
N HIS A 77 17.92 5.84 -9.56
CA HIS A 77 17.54 6.53 -8.33
C HIS A 77 18.60 7.55 -7.90
N SER A 78 18.16 8.79 -7.65
CA SER A 78 18.90 9.72 -6.79
C SER A 78 18.74 9.33 -5.32
N GLY A 79 19.60 9.84 -4.43
CA GLY A 79 19.49 9.59 -2.99
C GLY A 79 18.09 9.90 -2.42
N LYS A 80 17.44 10.97 -2.91
CA LYS A 80 16.06 11.32 -2.54
C LYS A 80 15.05 10.26 -2.98
N THR A 81 15.12 9.82 -4.23
CA THR A 81 14.17 8.83 -4.77
C THR A 81 14.39 7.43 -4.19
N ALA A 82 15.63 7.06 -3.88
CA ALA A 82 15.93 5.83 -3.17
C ALA A 82 15.36 5.84 -1.75
N ALA A 83 15.49 6.96 -1.03
CA ALA A 83 14.89 7.14 0.29
C ALA A 83 13.36 7.06 0.23
N PHE A 84 12.76 7.68 -0.78
CA PHE A 84 11.32 7.61 -1.00
C PHE A 84 10.81 6.18 -1.23
N VAL A 85 11.48 5.39 -2.08
CA VAL A 85 11.05 4.01 -2.30
C VAL A 85 11.27 3.13 -1.05
N ARG A 86 12.33 3.38 -0.27
CA ARG A 86 12.48 2.74 1.04
C ARG A 86 11.34 3.09 1.99
N ALA A 87 10.84 4.32 1.97
CA ALA A 87 9.66 4.72 2.74
C ALA A 87 8.40 3.97 2.26
N CYS A 88 8.21 3.81 0.95
CA CYS A 88 7.12 3.00 0.38
C CYS A 88 7.21 1.53 0.84
N ALA A 89 8.40 0.94 0.80
CA ALA A 89 8.62 -0.41 1.28
C ALA A 89 8.34 -0.54 2.79
N ALA A 90 8.86 0.37 3.60
CA ALA A 90 8.63 0.42 5.03
C ALA A 90 7.13 0.52 5.35
N TYR A 91 6.39 1.38 4.65
CA TYR A 91 4.94 1.47 4.75
C TYR A 91 4.26 0.12 4.52
N CYS A 92 4.63 -0.60 3.46
CA CYS A 92 4.07 -1.92 3.20
C CYS A 92 4.40 -2.90 4.34
N PHE A 93 5.65 -2.97 4.79
CA PHE A 93 6.09 -3.89 5.84
C PHE A 93 5.44 -3.65 7.21
N ILE A 94 5.11 -2.40 7.56
CA ILE A 94 4.39 -2.09 8.82
C ILE A 94 2.88 -2.26 8.69
N THR A 95 2.33 -2.28 7.47
CA THR A 95 0.88 -2.38 7.22
C THR A 95 0.43 -3.83 7.04
N VAL A 96 1.25 -4.67 6.38
CA VAL A 96 0.92 -6.09 6.14
C VAL A 96 0.60 -6.86 7.43
N PRO A 97 1.33 -6.71 8.56
CA PRO A 97 1.01 -7.40 9.81
C PRO A 97 -0.40 -7.10 10.35
N SER A 98 -0.97 -5.95 10.00
CA SER A 98 -2.31 -5.54 10.44
C SER A 98 -3.44 -6.34 9.79
N LEU A 99 -3.16 -7.12 8.74
CA LEU A 99 -4.16 -7.91 8.03
C LEU A 99 -4.41 -9.26 8.72
N THR A 100 -5.68 -9.64 8.85
CA THR A 100 -6.11 -10.88 9.50
C THR A 100 -5.78 -12.13 8.68
N ALA A 101 -6.02 -12.09 7.36
CA ALA A 101 -5.88 -13.23 6.47
C ALA A 101 -4.41 -13.57 6.13
N ALA A 102 -3.93 -14.74 6.58
CA ALA A 102 -2.54 -15.18 6.41
C ALA A 102 -2.11 -15.29 4.93
N ALA A 103 -2.96 -15.87 4.08
CA ALA A 103 -2.68 -15.99 2.65
C ALA A 103 -2.51 -14.61 1.98
N THR A 104 -3.35 -13.64 2.35
CA THR A 104 -3.26 -12.25 1.86
C THR A 104 -1.98 -11.58 2.33
N ARG A 105 -1.59 -11.74 3.60
CA ARG A 105 -0.31 -11.23 4.11
C ARG A 105 0.88 -11.75 3.30
N LEU A 106 0.96 -13.07 3.12
CA LEU A 106 2.05 -13.69 2.36
C LEU A 106 2.13 -13.12 0.94
N ARG A 107 0.98 -13.05 0.25
CA ARG A 107 0.92 -12.49 -1.11
C ARG A 107 1.40 -11.04 -1.17
N LEU A 108 1.01 -10.22 -0.19
CA LEU A 108 1.40 -8.81 -0.14
C LEU A 108 2.85 -8.61 0.29
N TYR A 109 3.42 -9.47 1.14
CA TYR A 109 4.85 -9.47 1.41
C TYR A 109 5.66 -9.80 0.15
N LEU A 110 5.26 -10.83 -0.61
CA LEU A 110 5.92 -11.19 -1.87
C LEU A 110 5.83 -10.05 -2.89
N LEU A 111 4.64 -9.43 -3.03
CA LEU A 111 4.47 -8.27 -3.91
C LEU A 111 5.39 -7.11 -3.51
N SER A 112 5.38 -6.74 -2.23
CA SER A 112 6.17 -5.62 -1.70
C SER A 112 7.67 -5.90 -1.81
N GLY A 113 8.10 -7.13 -1.55
CA GLY A 113 9.48 -7.59 -1.70
C GLY A 113 9.95 -7.52 -3.16
N ASN A 114 9.14 -7.98 -4.12
CA ASN A 114 9.46 -7.89 -5.54
C ASN A 114 9.62 -6.44 -6.01
N VAL A 115 8.73 -5.54 -5.56
CA VAL A 115 8.84 -4.11 -5.88
C VAL A 115 10.08 -3.47 -5.25
N ALA A 116 10.40 -3.83 -4.00
CA ALA A 116 11.62 -3.36 -3.33
C ALA A 116 12.89 -3.85 -4.05
N LEU A 117 12.92 -5.11 -4.49
CA LEU A 117 14.01 -5.67 -5.31
C LEU A 117 14.16 -4.91 -6.63
N MET A 118 13.06 -4.67 -7.35
CA MET A 118 13.07 -3.95 -8.63
C MET A 118 13.62 -2.53 -8.49
N ASN A 119 13.35 -1.87 -7.36
CA ASN A 119 13.87 -0.54 -7.05
C ASN A 119 15.28 -0.56 -6.43
N ASN A 120 15.96 -1.70 -6.50
CA ASN A 120 17.29 -1.92 -5.93
C ASN A 120 17.40 -1.51 -4.44
N CYS A 121 16.29 -1.56 -3.71
CA CYS A 121 16.22 -1.10 -2.32
C CYS A 121 16.94 -2.04 -1.34
N LEU A 122 17.29 -3.25 -1.78
CA LEU A 122 17.98 -4.26 -0.98
C LEU A 122 19.51 -4.30 -1.23
N GLY A 123 20.01 -3.59 -2.26
CA GLY A 123 21.43 -3.53 -2.63
C GLY A 123 22.16 -2.24 -2.25
N GLN A 124 21.53 -1.36 -1.47
CA GLN A 124 22.13 -0.10 -1.01
C GLN A 124 22.15 -0.04 0.53
N GLY A 125 22.65 -1.12 1.14
CA GLY A 125 23.35 -1.01 2.41
C GLY A 125 24.79 -0.60 2.09
N GLU A 126 25.24 0.51 2.68
CA GLU A 126 26.66 0.84 2.82
C GLU A 126 27.47 1.06 1.52
N CYS A 127 27.33 2.24 0.89
CA CYS A 127 28.44 2.84 0.14
C CYS A 127 28.43 4.36 0.37
N VAL A 128 28.97 4.76 1.52
CA VAL A 128 29.53 6.10 1.70
C VAL A 128 30.77 6.18 0.81
N SER A 129 30.82 7.14 -0.11
CA SER A 129 32.04 7.60 -0.78
C SER A 129 32.43 8.95 -0.23
#